data_AF-A0A3C0J7Z6-F1
#
_entry.id   AF-A0A3C0J7Z6-F1
#
_cell.length_a   1.000
_cell.length_b   1.000
_cell.length_c   1.000
_cell.angle_alpha   90.00
_cell.angle_beta   90.00
_cell.angle_gamma   90.00
#
_symmetry.space_group_name_H-M   'P 1'
#
loop_
_entity.id
_entity.type
_entity.pdbx_description
1 polymer ?
#
loop_
_entity_poly.entity_id
_entity_poly.type
_entity_poly.pdbx_seq_one_letter_code
_entity_poly.pdbx_strand_id
1 'polypeptide(L)'
;MDQIIHNARFAQWLSDNGIKEKAYYYWLHKFRKQAYAQMHLPSTEVSDESDISFADVSIPDRRTTGIPKVTEETTVEAIRPVAVIKNADMTIALTNEVSDSLLSHILRELSHA
;
A
#
# COMPACT_ATOMS: atom_id res chain seq x y z
N MET A 1 6.50 13.36 -25.34
CA MET A 1 6.56 14.63 -24.57
C MET A 1 6.55 14.39 -23.06
N ASP A 2 5.89 13.36 -22.55
CA ASP A 2 5.71 13.15 -21.10
C ASP A 2 6.99 12.87 -20.30
N GLN A 3 7.98 12.16 -20.88
CA GLN A 3 9.23 11.84 -20.19
C GLN A 3 10.07 13.09 -19.85
N ILE A 4 10.01 14.12 -20.71
CA ILE A 4 10.78 15.37 -20.53
C ILE A 4 10.18 16.21 -19.41
N ILE A 5 8.85 16.24 -19.31
CA ILE A 5 8.12 16.96 -18.26
C ILE A 5 8.41 16.34 -16.89
N HIS A 6 8.47 15.00 -16.81
CA HIS A 6 8.80 14.31 -15.56
C HIS A 6 10.24 14.58 -15.11
N ASN A 7 11.20 14.60 -16.03
CA ASN A 7 12.59 14.90 -15.71
C ASN A 7 12.77 16.35 -15.24
N ALA A 8 12.07 17.30 -15.88
CA ALA A 8 12.09 18.71 -15.49
C ALA A 8 11.52 18.93 -14.08
N ARG A 9 10.41 18.27 -13.73
CA ARG A 9 9.84 18.34 -12.38
C ARG A 9 10.75 17.76 -11.31
N PHE A 10 11.45 16.67 -11.63
CA PHE A 10 12.39 16.04 -10.72
C PHE A 10 13.62 16.92 -10.45
N ALA A 11 14.19 17.53 -11.50
CA ALA A 11 15.29 18.48 -11.36
C ALA A 11 14.89 19.73 -10.55
N GLN A 12 13.68 20.25 -10.76
CA GLN A 12 13.15 21.37 -9.98
C GLN A 12 13.02 21.01 -8.50
N TRP A 13 12.43 19.86 -8.18
CA TRP A 13 12.28 19.40 -6.80
C TRP A 13 13.62 19.24 -6.09
N LEU A 14 14.64 18.70 -6.78
CA LEU A 14 16.00 18.62 -6.23
C LEU A 14 16.55 20.00 -5.87
N SER A 15 16.38 20.99 -6.75
CA SER A 15 16.80 22.37 -6.53
C SER A 15 16.07 23.02 -5.36
N ASP A 16 14.74 22.90 -5.31
CA ASP A 16 13.88 23.50 -4.28
C ASP A 16 14.25 23.00 -2.87
N ASN A 17 14.75 21.76 -2.78
CA ASN A 17 15.16 21.13 -1.53
C ASN A 17 16.68 21.23 -1.27
N GLY A 18 17.45 21.92 -2.13
CA GLY A 18 18.91 22.04 -1.99
C GLY A 18 19.67 20.73 -2.14
N ILE A 19 19.09 19.74 -2.82
CA ILE A 19 19.64 18.39 -2.99
C ILE A 19 20.44 18.33 -4.29
N LYS A 20 21.72 17.92 -4.18
CA LYS A 20 22.53 17.61 -5.37
C LYS A 20 22.09 16.29 -5.97
N GLU A 21 21.91 16.24 -7.29
CA GLU A 21 21.46 15.04 -8.01
C GLU A 21 22.31 13.79 -7.70
N LYS A 22 23.64 13.91 -7.69
CA LYS A 22 24.53 12.80 -7.31
C LYS A 22 24.29 12.31 -5.88
N ALA A 23 24.00 13.23 -4.95
CA ALA A 23 23.71 12.87 -3.56
C ALA A 23 22.36 12.14 -3.47
N TYR A 24 21.35 12.58 -4.21
CA TYR A 24 20.06 11.91 -4.30
C TYR A 24 20.23 10.44 -4.72
N TYR A 25 20.90 10.19 -5.85
CA TYR A 25 21.07 8.81 -6.34
C TYR A 25 21.94 7.97 -5.42
N TYR A 26 22.95 8.57 -4.78
CA TYR A 26 23.77 7.89 -3.78
C TYR A 26 22.93 7.40 -2.59
N TRP A 27 22.09 8.27 -2.02
CA TRP A 27 21.24 7.94 -0.89
C TRP A 27 20.12 6.97 -1.27
N LEU A 28 19.50 7.15 -2.44
CA LEU A 28 18.48 6.23 -2.95
C LEU A 28 19.03 4.80 -3.05
N HIS A 29 20.24 4.65 -3.59
CA HIS A 29 20.93 3.35 -3.66
C HIS A 29 21.23 2.78 -2.26
N LYS A 30 21.73 3.61 -1.34
CA LYS A 30 21.99 3.22 0.05
C LYS A 30 20.73 2.72 0.76
N PHE A 31 19.61 3.44 0.66
CA PHE A 31 18.33 3.06 1.27
C PHE A 31 17.80 1.75 0.69
N ARG A 32 17.83 1.58 -0.65
CA ARG A 32 17.40 0.34 -1.29
C ARG A 32 18.21 -0.87 -0.83
N LYS A 33 19.54 -0.73 -0.74
CA LYS A 33 20.40 -1.80 -0.22
C LYS A 33 20.09 -2.15 1.23
N GLN A 34 19.84 -1.14 2.06
CA GLN A 34 19.52 -1.34 3.47
C GLN A 34 18.17 -2.04 3.65
N ALA A 35 17.13 -1.61 2.91
CA ALA A 35 15.83 -2.25 2.92
C ALA A 35 15.90 -3.72 2.44
N TYR A 36 16.66 -3.98 1.37
CA TYR A 36 16.90 -5.34 0.90
C TYR A 36 17.57 -6.21 1.97
N ALA A 37 18.63 -5.71 2.62
CA ALA A 37 19.30 -6.44 3.70
C ALA A 37 18.36 -6.77 4.87
N GLN A 38 17.37 -5.91 5.17
CA GLN A 38 16.37 -6.17 6.21
C GLN A 38 15.34 -7.23 5.80
N MET A 39 14.94 -7.29 4.52
CA MET A 39 14.03 -8.34 4.01
C MET A 39 14.66 -9.74 4.03
N HIS A 40 15.99 -9.83 4.02
CA HIS A 40 16.73 -11.10 4.04
C HIS A 40 17.21 -11.51 5.45
N LEU A 41 16.78 -10.82 6.51
CA LEU A 41 16.97 -11.32 7.87
C LEU A 41 16.16 -12.63 8.00
N PRO A 42 16.78 -13.78 8.29
CA PRO A 42 16.04 -15.00 8.53
C PRO A 42 15.17 -14.76 9.75
N SER A 43 13.85 -14.74 9.55
CA SER A 43 12.92 -14.94 10.64
C SER A 43 13.25 -16.30 11.25
N THR A 44 13.89 -16.28 12.41
CA THR A 44 14.30 -17.48 13.14
C THR A 44 13.09 -18.41 13.33
N GLU A 45 13.25 -19.65 12.84
CA GLU A 45 12.56 -20.89 13.23
C GLU A 45 11.06 -21.03 12.90
N VAL A 46 10.69 -21.89 11.94
CA VAL A 46 10.29 -23.29 12.22
C VAL A 46 10.07 -24.11 10.93
N SER A 47 10.50 -25.37 11.04
CA SER A 47 9.97 -26.58 10.43
C SER A 47 10.38 -26.96 9.00
N ASP A 48 11.01 -28.12 8.96
CA ASP A 48 11.23 -29.06 7.85
C ASP A 48 10.18 -28.96 6.73
N GLU A 49 10.70 -29.11 5.51
CA GLU A 49 9.99 -29.39 4.24
C GLU A 49 8.47 -29.55 4.36
N SER A 50 7.75 -28.42 4.42
CA SER A 50 6.34 -28.42 4.09
C SER A 50 6.23 -28.19 2.59
N ASP A 51 6.01 -29.29 1.87
CA ASP A 51 5.69 -29.30 0.45
C ASP A 51 4.52 -28.34 0.22
N ILE A 52 4.79 -27.23 -0.48
CA ILE A 52 3.83 -26.14 -0.64
C ILE A 52 2.76 -26.59 -1.63
N SER A 53 1.64 -27.11 -1.10
CA SER A 53 0.50 -27.55 -1.88
C SER A 53 -0.51 -26.42 -2.05
N PHE A 54 -0.74 -26.00 -3.29
CA PHE A 54 -1.77 -25.03 -3.65
C PHE A 54 -3.07 -25.78 -3.96
N ALA A 55 -4.13 -25.49 -3.22
CA ALA A 55 -5.48 -25.97 -3.51
C ALA A 55 -6.25 -24.92 -4.33
N ASP A 56 -6.82 -25.35 -5.44
CA ASP A 56 -7.66 -24.49 -6.28
C ASP A 56 -9.02 -24.30 -5.62
N VAL A 57 -9.39 -23.04 -5.33
CA VAL A 57 -10.66 -22.71 -4.67
C VAL A 57 -11.64 -22.27 -5.74
N SER A 58 -12.61 -23.14 -6.05
CA SER A 58 -13.69 -22.80 -6.97
C SER A 58 -14.56 -21.68 -6.40
N ILE A 59 -14.49 -20.50 -7.02
CA ILE A 59 -15.37 -19.38 -6.69
C ILE A 59 -16.72 -19.66 -7.37
N PRO A 60 -17.86 -19.72 -6.64
CA PRO A 60 -19.16 -19.93 -7.25
C PRO A 60 -19.46 -18.78 -8.23
N ASP A 61 -19.73 -19.12 -9.49
CA ASP A 61 -20.15 -18.15 -10.49
C ASP A 61 -21.47 -17.53 -10.04
N ARG A 62 -21.43 -16.26 -9.63
CA ARG A 62 -22.61 -15.50 -9.20
C ARG A 62 -23.42 -15.12 -10.45
N ARG A 63 -24.00 -16.11 -11.11
CA ARG A 63 -25.05 -15.89 -12.11
C ARG A 63 -26.39 -15.85 -11.40
N THR A 64 -26.83 -14.62 -11.25
CA THR A 64 -28.19 -14.19 -10.92
C THR A 64 -29.24 -14.94 -11.74
N THR A 65 -30.17 -15.64 -11.09
CA THR A 65 -31.62 -15.58 -11.39
C THR A 65 -32.44 -16.36 -10.35
N GLY A 66 -33.38 -15.67 -9.69
CA GLY A 66 -34.55 -16.28 -9.04
C GLY A 66 -34.56 -16.31 -7.50
N ILE A 67 -34.87 -15.18 -6.87
CA ILE A 67 -35.22 -14.99 -5.43
C ILE A 67 -36.49 -15.85 -5.14
N PRO A 68 -36.68 -16.51 -3.96
CA PRO A 68 -36.93 -15.75 -2.74
C PRO A 68 -36.57 -16.33 -1.36
N LYS A 69 -36.09 -15.41 -0.50
CA LYS A 69 -36.67 -14.99 0.79
C LYS A 69 -35.66 -15.01 1.94
N VAL A 70 -35.62 -13.89 2.67
CA VAL A 70 -34.89 -13.63 3.92
C VAL A 70 -33.38 -13.60 3.69
N THR A 71 -32.71 -12.47 3.77
CA THR A 71 -32.36 -11.79 5.03
C THR A 71 -32.00 -10.35 4.67
N GLU A 72 -32.32 -9.41 5.57
CA GLU A 72 -31.77 -8.06 5.56
C GLU A 72 -30.25 -8.12 5.74
N GLU A 73 -29.53 -8.43 4.67
CA GLU A 73 -28.08 -8.30 4.62
C GLU A 73 -27.78 -7.01 3.88
N THR A 74 -27.57 -5.96 4.66
CA THR A 74 -26.82 -4.77 4.27
C THR A 74 -25.62 -5.25 3.45
N THR A 75 -25.71 -5.11 2.12
CA THR A 75 -24.62 -5.38 1.21
C THR A 75 -23.47 -4.48 1.61
N VAL A 76 -22.53 -5.02 2.38
CA VAL A 76 -21.27 -4.35 2.66
C VAL A 76 -20.56 -4.31 1.30
N GLU A 77 -20.67 -3.18 0.62
CA GLU A 77 -19.86 -2.92 -0.56
C GLU A 77 -18.41 -3.18 -0.17
N ALA A 78 -17.78 -4.11 -0.89
CA ALA A 78 -16.37 -4.41 -0.66
C ALA A 78 -15.56 -3.14 -0.94
N ILE A 79 -15.08 -2.50 0.13
CA ILE A 79 -14.27 -1.29 0.05
C ILE A 79 -13.02 -1.64 -0.78
N ARG A 80 -12.78 -0.87 -1.85
CA ARG A 80 -11.58 -0.98 -2.70
C ARG A 80 -10.60 0.14 -2.32
N PRO A 81 -9.70 -0.07 -1.35
CA PRO A 81 -8.78 0.98 -0.93
C PRO A 81 -7.72 1.26 -1.98
N VAL A 82 -7.35 2.53 -2.09
CA VAL A 82 -6.21 3.03 -2.89
C VAL A 82 -4.95 3.10 -2.02
N ALA A 83 -5.10 3.29 -0.71
CA ALA A 83 -4.00 3.26 0.25
C ALA A 83 -4.43 2.58 1.56
N VAL A 84 -3.47 1.99 2.26
CA VAL A 84 -3.69 1.35 3.57
C VAL A 84 -2.58 1.78 4.54
N ILE A 85 -2.96 2.33 5.69
CA ILE A 85 -2.06 2.67 6.79
C ILE A 85 -2.18 1.57 7.85
N LYS A 86 -1.05 1.01 8.30
CA LYS A 86 -1.02 -0.08 9.30
C LYS A 86 -0.12 0.30 10.48
N ASN A 87 -0.64 0.08 11.68
CA ASN A 87 0.07 0.12 12.97
C ASN A 87 -0.14 -1.23 13.69
N ALA A 88 0.52 -1.44 14.82
CA ALA A 88 0.44 -2.70 15.59
C ALA A 88 -1.00 -3.13 15.88
N ASP A 89 -1.86 -2.16 16.25
CA ASP A 89 -3.22 -2.43 16.73
C ASP A 89 -4.31 -1.86 15.80
N MET A 90 -3.94 -1.25 14.67
CA MET A 90 -4.89 -0.54 13.81
C MET A 90 -4.54 -0.62 12.33
N THR A 91 -5.58 -0.75 11.49
CA THR A 91 -5.48 -0.64 10.03
C THR A 91 -6.51 0.35 9.52
N ILE A 92 -6.08 1.33 8.73
CA ILE A 92 -6.95 2.34 8.10
C ILE A 92 -6.88 2.14 6.58
N ALA A 93 -8.04 1.91 5.97
CA ALA A 93 -8.20 1.77 4.52
C ALA A 93 -8.72 3.09 3.93
N LEU A 94 -8.03 3.65 2.93
CA LEU A 94 -8.36 4.93 2.31
C LEU A 94 -8.84 4.73 0.87
N THR A 95 -9.96 5.37 0.51
CA THR A 95 -10.49 5.46 -0.85
C THR A 95 -10.32 6.88 -1.39
N ASN A 96 -10.49 7.07 -2.70
CA ASN A 96 -10.44 8.41 -3.32
C ASN A 96 -11.60 9.33 -2.91
N GLU A 97 -12.62 8.79 -2.23
CA GLU A 97 -13.77 9.56 -1.74
C GLU A 97 -13.50 10.21 -0.37
N VAL A 98 -12.30 10.04 0.20
CA VAL A 98 -11.93 10.68 1.47
C VAL A 98 -11.88 12.20 1.29
N SER A 99 -12.53 12.95 2.17
CA SER A 99 -12.46 14.41 2.15
C SER A 99 -11.08 14.91 2.60
N ASP A 100 -10.60 16.01 2.01
CA ASP A 100 -9.31 16.64 2.35
C ASP A 100 -9.18 17.03 3.83
N SER A 101 -10.27 17.51 4.45
CA SER A 101 -10.28 17.89 5.87
C SER A 101 -10.07 16.69 6.79
N LEU A 102 -10.70 15.55 6.48
CA LEU A 102 -10.52 14.31 7.21
C LEU A 102 -9.11 13.75 7.04
N LEU A 103 -8.61 13.70 5.79
CA LEU A 103 -7.27 13.20 5.50
C LEU A 103 -6.19 14.04 6.19
N SER A 104 -6.32 15.38 6.14
CA SER A 104 -5.39 16.29 6.82
C SER A 104 -5.42 16.16 8.34
N HIS A 105 -6.60 15.97 8.95
CA HIS A 105 -6.70 15.68 10.38
C HIS A 105 -6.00 14.38 10.76
N ILE A 106 -6.24 13.30 10.01
CA ILE A 106 -5.58 12.00 10.26
C ILE A 106 -4.05 12.16 10.20
N LEU A 107 -3.52 12.82 9.17
CA LEU A 107 -2.08 13.00 9.01
C LEU A 107 -1.46 13.93 10.07
N ARG A 108 -2.19 14.93 10.54
CA ARG A 108 -1.73 15.81 11.62
C ARG A 108 -1.57 15.04 12.94
N GLU A 109 -2.58 14.28 13.32
CA GLU A 109 -2.52 13.52 14.59
C GLU A 109 -1.41 12.45 14.55
N LEU A 110 -1.14 11.85 13.38
CA LEU A 110 -0.01 10.93 13.21
C LEU A 110 1.37 11.60 13.40
N SER A 111 1.49 12.91 13.21
CA SER A 111 2.76 13.62 13.47
C SER A 111 3.04 13.83 14.97
N HIS A 112 2.06 13.56 15.82
CA HIS A 112 2.14 13.71 17.28
C HIS A 112 2.22 12.37 18.03
N ALA A 113 2.14 11.24 17.30
CA ALA A 113 2.15 9.89 17.84
C ALA A 113 3.56 9.28 17.92
#